data_AF-A0A836QU21-F1
#
_entry.id   AF-A0A836QU21-F1
#
_cell.length_a   1.000
_cell.length_b   1.000
_cell.length_c   1.000
_cell.angle_alpha   90.00
_cell.angle_beta   90.00
_cell.angle_gamma   90.00
#
_symmetry.space_group_name_H-M   'P 1'
#
loop_
_entity.id
_entity.type
_entity.pdbx_description
1 polymer ?
#
loop_
_entity_poly.entity_id
_entity_poly.type
_entity_poly.pdbx_seq_one_letter_code
_entity_poly.pdbx_strand_id
1 'polypeptide(L)'
;MSSSYYTKDSEHEVDSTSKLVEKLKFFDEEREIYWYPSVVNMGPKGIIFPEGDVKNWVWKYAEVVEIPQEEQEQYPVPGKDGEYYKEKLDVNNATEYGQYEFLKACKKMGVTMDVPNA
;
A
#
# COMPACT_ATOMS: atom_id res chain seq x y z
N MET A 1 6.23 -1.40 9.72
CA MET A 1 5.70 -0.87 11.00
C MET A 1 6.09 -1.87 12.08
N SER A 2 6.72 -1.46 13.19
CA SER A 2 7.02 -2.36 14.31
C SER A 2 5.90 -2.24 15.34
N SER A 3 5.18 -3.34 15.59
CA SER A 3 4.21 -3.44 16.67
C SER A 3 4.67 -4.54 17.61
N SER A 4 4.70 -4.27 18.91
CA SER A 4 5.00 -5.30 19.92
C SER A 4 3.96 -6.43 19.95
N TYR A 5 2.82 -6.23 19.29
CA TYR A 5 1.78 -7.24 19.18
C TYR A 5 2.06 -8.32 18.14
N TYR A 6 3.03 -8.14 17.24
CA TYR A 6 3.35 -9.12 16.18
C TYR A 6 4.36 -10.16 16.64
N THR A 7 4.00 -10.98 17.63
CA THR A 7 4.80 -12.11 18.11
C THR A 7 4.51 -13.38 17.28
N LYS A 8 5.14 -14.50 17.63
CA LYS A 8 4.88 -15.82 16.99
C LYS A 8 3.43 -16.29 17.12
N ASP A 9 2.75 -15.92 18.20
CA ASP A 9 1.39 -16.36 18.46
C ASP A 9 0.34 -15.53 17.71
N SER A 10 0.72 -14.39 17.15
CA SER A 10 -0.18 -13.42 16.49
C SER A 10 0.06 -13.29 14.99
N GLU A 11 0.71 -14.27 14.36
CA GLU A 11 0.90 -14.26 12.90
C GLU A 11 -0.42 -14.19 12.12
N HIS A 12 -1.51 -14.70 12.70
CA HIS A 12 -2.86 -14.66 12.13
C HIS A 12 -3.43 -13.24 11.97
N GLU A 13 -2.89 -12.25 12.69
CA GLU A 13 -3.32 -10.84 12.60
C GLU A 13 -3.06 -10.25 11.20
N VAL A 14 -2.16 -10.86 10.42
CA VAL A 14 -1.85 -10.43 9.06
C VAL A 14 -2.56 -11.25 7.98
N ASP A 15 -3.41 -12.23 8.31
CA ASP A 15 -4.06 -13.11 7.32
C ASP A 15 -4.93 -12.37 6.29
N SER A 16 -5.41 -11.18 6.65
CA SER A 16 -6.19 -10.30 5.76
C SER A 16 -5.32 -9.49 4.77
N THR A 17 -4.00 -9.57 4.88
CA THR A 17 -3.06 -8.86 4.01
C THR A 17 -2.75 -9.62 2.73
N SER A 18 -1.93 -9.03 1.85
CA SER A 18 -1.46 -9.73 0.66
C SER A 18 -0.46 -10.83 1.03
N LYS A 19 -0.49 -11.94 0.29
CA LYS A 19 0.47 -13.05 0.44
C LYS A 19 1.94 -12.60 0.32
N LEU A 20 2.19 -11.50 -0.40
CA LEU A 20 3.55 -10.96 -0.53
C LEU A 20 3.99 -10.29 0.78
N VAL A 21 3.14 -9.49 1.43
CA VAL A 21 3.45 -8.84 2.71
C VAL A 21 3.75 -9.88 3.79
N GLU A 22 2.95 -10.96 3.86
CA GLU A 22 3.18 -12.06 4.79
C GLU A 22 4.54 -12.74 4.56
N LYS A 23 4.90 -13.01 3.30
CA LYS A 23 6.16 -13.67 2.93
C LYS A 23 7.40 -12.79 3.12
N LEU A 24 7.25 -11.47 3.06
CA LEU A 24 8.33 -10.49 3.27
C LEU A 24 8.58 -10.19 4.75
N LYS A 25 7.92 -10.89 5.67
CA LYS A 25 8.13 -10.71 7.10
C LYS A 25 9.59 -10.97 7.49
N PHE A 26 10.07 -10.20 8.46
CA PHE A 26 11.38 -10.36 9.07
C PHE A 26 11.21 -10.58 10.56
N PHE A 27 11.80 -11.66 11.11
CA PHE A 27 11.79 -11.90 12.55
C PHE A 27 12.96 -11.18 13.20
N ASP A 28 12.66 -10.31 14.15
CA ASP A 28 13.61 -9.61 14.99
C ASP A 28 13.83 -10.44 16.26
N GLU A 29 14.97 -11.12 16.33
CA GLU A 29 15.31 -12.02 17.44
C GLU A 29 15.53 -11.29 18.76
N GLU A 30 15.96 -10.03 18.74
CA GLU A 30 16.20 -9.24 19.96
C GLU A 30 14.87 -8.86 20.64
N ARG A 31 13.87 -8.54 19.82
CA ARG A 31 12.55 -8.10 20.30
C ARG A 31 11.49 -9.19 20.29
N GLU A 32 11.82 -10.35 19.72
CA GLU A 32 10.94 -11.49 19.51
C GLU A 32 9.63 -11.15 18.76
N ILE A 33 9.72 -10.25 17.77
CA ILE A 33 8.58 -9.81 16.94
C ILE A 33 8.85 -9.94 15.44
N TYR A 34 7.77 -10.01 14.65
CA TYR A 34 7.82 -9.90 13.20
C TYR A 34 7.63 -8.45 12.73
N TRP A 35 8.43 -8.09 11.75
CA TRP A 35 8.33 -6.85 10.99
C TRP A 35 7.72 -7.15 9.64
N TYR A 36 6.67 -6.42 9.28
CA TYR A 36 5.99 -6.54 7.99
C TYR A 36 6.15 -5.25 7.17
N PRO A 37 6.25 -5.35 5.83
CA PRO A 37 6.04 -4.22 4.94
C PRO A 37 4.66 -3.59 5.18
N SER A 38 4.61 -2.26 5.26
CA SER A 38 3.35 -1.54 5.47
C SER A 38 2.75 -1.12 4.13
N VAL A 39 1.48 -1.41 3.92
CA VAL A 39 0.67 -0.78 2.86
C VAL A 39 0.17 0.56 3.39
N VAL A 40 0.29 1.63 2.61
CA VAL A 40 -0.16 2.97 2.98
C VAL A 40 -1.31 3.38 2.07
N ASN A 41 -2.51 3.50 2.61
CA ASN A 41 -3.69 4.00 1.90
C ASN A 41 -4.08 5.36 2.49
N MET A 42 -4.05 6.40 1.65
CA MET A 42 -4.32 7.79 2.05
C MET A 42 -5.52 8.37 1.28
N GLY A 43 -6.50 7.53 0.95
CA GLY A 43 -7.76 7.93 0.30
C GLY A 43 -7.49 8.65 -1.02
N PRO A 44 -7.88 9.93 -1.18
CA PRO A 44 -7.64 10.70 -2.41
C PRO A 44 -6.17 10.83 -2.82
N LYS A 45 -5.22 10.64 -1.89
CA LYS A 45 -3.78 10.68 -2.21
C LYS A 45 -3.27 9.39 -2.84
N GLY A 46 -4.08 8.33 -2.90
CA GLY A 46 -3.69 7.04 -3.46
C GLY A 46 -3.13 6.05 -2.44
N ILE A 47 -2.48 5.01 -2.95
CA ILE A 47 -2.00 3.86 -2.19
C ILE A 47 -0.55 3.49 -2.55
N ILE A 48 0.27 3.17 -1.55
CA ILE A 48 1.59 2.57 -1.70
C ILE A 48 1.54 1.13 -1.23
N PHE A 49 1.96 0.18 -2.07
CA PHE A 49 1.95 -1.25 -1.78
C PHE A 49 3.13 -1.98 -2.43
N PRO A 50 3.56 -3.13 -1.90
CA PRO A 50 4.60 -3.94 -2.54
C PRO A 50 4.01 -4.80 -3.67
N GLU A 51 4.73 -4.94 -4.77
CA GLU A 51 4.39 -5.84 -5.88
C GLU A 51 5.62 -6.61 -6.37
N GLY A 52 5.42 -7.86 -6.78
CA GLY A 52 6.45 -8.76 -7.30
C GLY A 52 6.53 -10.07 -6.51
N ASP A 53 7.75 -10.56 -6.32
CA ASP A 53 8.03 -11.76 -5.54
C ASP A 53 9.03 -11.51 -4.40
N VAL A 54 9.22 -12.51 -3.53
CA VAL A 54 10.06 -12.40 -2.33
C VAL A 54 11.50 -11.95 -2.63
N LYS A 55 12.02 -12.28 -3.81
CA LYS A 55 13.38 -11.91 -4.25
C LYS A 55 13.38 -10.57 -4.99
N ASN A 56 12.41 -10.38 -5.87
CA ASN A 56 12.32 -9.22 -6.76
C ASN A 56 10.95 -8.54 -6.62
N TRP A 57 10.81 -7.71 -5.59
CA TRP A 57 9.66 -6.84 -5.43
C TRP A 57 10.06 -5.36 -5.47
N VAL A 58 9.08 -4.50 -5.73
CA VAL A 58 9.19 -3.04 -5.77
C VAL A 58 8.02 -2.42 -5.01
N TRP A 59 8.16 -1.15 -4.61
CA TRP A 59 7.02 -0.35 -4.14
C TRP A 59 6.30 0.26 -5.33
N LYS A 60 4.99 0.07 -5.40
CA LYS A 60 4.12 0.77 -6.35
C LYS A 60 3.34 1.85 -5.62
N TYR A 61 3.32 3.04 -6.21
CA TYR A 61 2.44 4.12 -5.82
C TYR A 61 1.37 4.32 -6.90
N ALA A 62 0.13 3.94 -6.58
CA ALA A 62 -1.02 4.15 -7.46
C ALA A 62 -1.80 5.38 -6.98
N GLU A 63 -2.02 6.32 -7.91
CA GLU A 63 -2.76 7.55 -7.67
C GLU A 63 -4.26 7.31 -7.87
N VAL A 64 -5.10 8.16 -7.27
CA VAL A 64 -6.53 8.21 -7.58
C VAL A 64 -6.72 9.11 -8.80
N VAL A 65 -7.41 8.60 -9.81
CA VAL A 65 -7.70 9.31 -11.06
C VAL A 65 -9.21 9.36 -11.31
N GLU A 66 -9.67 10.40 -12.00
CA GLU A 66 -11.05 10.48 -12.44
C GLU A 66 -11.34 9.42 -13.51
N ILE A 67 -12.52 8.81 -13.43
CA ILE A 67 -13.02 7.89 -14.44
C ILE A 67 -13.71 8.73 -15.53
N PRO A 68 -13.31 8.61 -16.81
CA PRO A 68 -14.01 9.25 -17.92
C PRO A 68 -15.51 8.94 -17.89
N GLN A 69 -16.38 9.92 -18.20
CA GLN A 69 -17.84 9.72 -18.11
C GLN A 69 -18.34 8.51 -18.90
N GLU A 70 -17.74 8.26 -20.06
CA GLU A 70 -18.01 7.11 -20.94
C GLU A 70 -17.62 5.74 -20.33
N GLU A 71 -16.70 5.72 -19.35
CA GLU A 71 -16.29 4.51 -18.65
C GLU A 71 -17.03 4.31 -17.31
N GLN A 72 -17.68 5.36 -16.76
CA GLN A 72 -18.29 5.30 -15.43
C GLN A 72 -19.36 4.21 -15.31
N GLU A 73 -20.09 3.92 -16.39
CA GLU A 73 -21.10 2.86 -16.42
C GLU A 73 -20.53 1.47 -16.08
N GLN A 74 -19.21 1.27 -16.24
CA GLN A 74 -18.51 0.03 -15.90
C GLN A 74 -18.20 -0.11 -14.40
N TYR A 75 -18.39 0.97 -13.62
CA TYR A 75 -18.05 1.05 -12.20
C TYR A 75 -19.28 1.41 -11.35
N PRO A 76 -20.33 0.57 -11.33
CA PRO A 76 -21.52 0.82 -10.51
C PRO A 76 -21.18 0.73 -9.01
N VAL A 77 -21.81 1.58 -8.20
CA VAL A 77 -21.68 1.54 -6.74
C VAL A 77 -22.54 0.39 -6.19
N PRO A 78 -21.95 -0.61 -5.51
CA PRO A 78 -22.72 -1.74 -4.99
C PRO A 78 -23.83 -1.28 -4.04
N GLY A 79 -25.07 -1.73 -4.33
CA GLY A 79 -26.25 -1.40 -3.51
C GLY A 79 -26.88 -0.04 -3.78
N LYS A 80 -26.45 0.68 -4.83
CA LYS A 80 -27.05 1.95 -5.25
C LYS A 80 -27.33 1.98 -6.75
N ASP A 81 -28.59 1.79 -7.12
CA ASP A 81 -29.00 1.77 -8.52
C ASP A 81 -28.81 3.15 -9.19
N GLY A 82 -28.08 3.17 -10.30
CA GLY A 82 -27.82 4.39 -11.07
C GLY A 82 -26.71 5.30 -10.52
N GLU A 83 -26.03 4.91 -9.43
CA GLU A 83 -24.81 5.59 -8.97
C GLU A 83 -23.56 4.86 -9.45
N TYR A 84 -22.60 5.64 -9.96
CA TYR A 84 -21.32 5.13 -10.47
C TYR A 84 -20.16 5.83 -9.77
N TYR A 85 -19.04 5.13 -9.61
CA TYR A 85 -17.82 5.74 -9.09
C TYR A 85 -17.30 6.79 -10.07
N LYS A 86 -16.85 7.93 -9.53
CA LYS A 86 -16.26 9.02 -10.31
C LYS A 86 -14.74 8.93 -10.39
N GLU A 87 -14.14 8.18 -9.48
CA GLU A 87 -12.70 8.06 -9.32
C GLU A 87 -12.32 6.59 -9.14
N LYS A 88 -11.13 6.21 -9.62
CA LYS A 88 -10.53 4.89 -9.44
C LYS A 88 -9.06 5.00 -9.06
N LEU A 89 -8.53 3.94 -8.46
CA LEU A 89 -7.08 3.79 -8.32
C LEU A 89 -6.47 3.39 -9.66
N ASP A 90 -5.49 4.16 -10.13
CA ASP A 90 -4.73 3.84 -11.34
C ASP A 90 -3.56 2.90 -11.04
N VAL A 91 -3.90 1.63 -10.80
CA VAL A 91 -2.91 0.58 -10.49
C VAL A 91 -2.05 0.24 -11.72
N ASN A 92 -2.59 0.40 -12.93
CA ASN A 92 -1.90 0.04 -14.17
C ASN A 92 -0.74 0.99 -14.48
N ASN A 93 -0.89 2.28 -14.15
CA ASN A 93 0.15 3.30 -14.35
C ASN A 93 0.85 3.69 -13.02
N ALA A 94 0.80 2.80 -12.02
CA ALA A 94 1.44 3.05 -10.73
C ALA A 94 2.95 3.30 -10.89
N THR A 95 3.48 4.32 -10.20
CA THR A 95 4.90 4.64 -10.23
C THR A 95 5.68 3.62 -9.41
N GLU A 96 6.76 3.08 -9.97
CA GLU A 96 7.62 2.09 -9.31
C GLU A 96 8.80 2.73 -8.59
N TYR A 97 9.11 2.19 -7.41
CA TYR A 97 10.27 2.55 -6.59
C TYR A 97 10.96 1.27 -6.10
N GLY A 98 12.29 1.26 -6.05
CA GLY A 98 13.04 0.11 -5.56
C GLY A 98 12.73 -0.23 -4.09
N GLN A 99 13.10 -1.43 -3.63
CA GLN A 99 12.79 -1.95 -2.28
C GLN A 99 13.16 -0.99 -1.14
N TYR A 100 14.27 -0.26 -1.29
CA TYR A 100 14.80 0.68 -0.30
C TYR A 100 14.34 2.13 -0.53
N GLU A 101 13.44 2.36 -1.48
CA GLU A 101 13.00 3.69 -1.92
C GLU A 101 11.59 4.05 -1.42
N PHE A 102 11.08 3.35 -0.40
CA PHE A 102 9.77 3.61 0.19
C PHE A 102 9.54 5.09 0.55
N LEU A 103 10.55 5.75 1.13
CA LEU A 103 10.45 7.17 1.48
C LEU A 103 10.30 8.07 0.25
N LYS A 104 10.85 7.69 -0.92
CA LYS A 104 10.64 8.44 -2.16
C LYS A 104 9.17 8.35 -2.61
N ALA A 105 8.56 7.17 -2.48
CA ALA A 105 7.13 7.00 -2.74
C ALA A 105 6.27 7.86 -1.78
N CYS A 106 6.59 7.88 -0.49
CA CYS A 106 5.91 8.73 0.50
C CYS A 106 6.07 10.24 0.19
N LYS A 107 7.26 10.66 -0.27
CA LYS A 107 7.51 12.04 -0.71
C LYS A 107 6.66 12.39 -1.93
N LYS A 108 6.56 11.50 -2.93
CA LYS A 108 5.71 11.69 -4.10
C LYS A 108 4.22 11.80 -3.72
N MET A 109 3.76 10.98 -2.78
CA MET A 109 2.39 11.06 -2.23
C MET A 109 2.15 12.35 -1.43
N GLY A 110 3.21 13.03 -1.00
CA GLY A 110 3.13 14.29 -0.24
C GLY A 110 2.69 14.09 1.21
N VAL A 111 3.08 12.97 1.83
CA VAL A 111 2.81 12.67 3.26
C VAL A 111 4.04 12.79 4.15
N THR A 112 5.19 13.09 3.56
CA THR A 112 6.45 13.35 4.27
C THR A 112 7.00 14.71 3.89
N MET A 113 7.73 15.33 4.81
CA MET A 113 8.43 16.59 4.60
C MET A 113 9.86 16.47 5.12
N ASP A 114 10.80 17.13 4.45
CA ASP A 114 12.17 17.23 4.95
C ASP A 114 12.21 18.24 6.10
N VAL A 115 12.67 17.79 7.27
CA VAL A 115 12.87 18.64 8.44
C VAL A 115 14.35 19.02 8.48
N PRO A 116 14.70 20.32 8.55
CA PRO A 116 16.10 20.72 8.72
C PRO A 116 16.64 20.12 10.02
N ASN A 117 17.87 19.61 10.01
CA ASN A 117 18.54 19.19 11.24
C ASN A 117 18.64 20.42 12.17
N ALA A 118 18.16 20.25 13.41
CA ALA A 118 18.29 21.25 14.47
C ALA A 118 19.76 21.40 14.92
#